data_AF-A0AAD7SCJ1-F1
#
_entry.id   AF-A0AAD7SCJ1-F1
#
_cell.length_a   1.000
_cell.length_b   1.000
_cell.length_c   1.000
_cell.angle_alpha   90.00
_cell.angle_beta   90.00
_cell.angle_gamma   90.00
#
_symmetry.space_group_name_H-M   'P 1'
#
loop_
_entity.id
_entity.type
_entity.pdbx_description
1 polymer ?
#
loop_
_entity_poly.entity_id
_entity_poly.type
_entity_poly.pdbx_seq_one_letter_code
_entity_poly.pdbx_strand_id
1 'polypeptide(L)'
;MCILSFLQLAWKDGGRTGGGKEKLPRYHKSVGLGFKTPREAIDGTYIDKKCPFTGNVSIRGRILSGVVTKMKMQRTIVIRRDYLHYIRKYNRFEKRHKNMSVHLSPAFRDVQVGDIVIVGECRPLSKTVRFNVLKVTKAAGAKKQFQKF
;
A
#
# COMPACT_ATOMS: atom_id res chain seq x y z
N MET A 1 -7.33 -24.24 -73.91
CA MET A 1 -7.05 -25.37 -73.00
C MET A 1 -6.52 -24.78 -71.70
N CYS A 2 -7.42 -24.42 -70.78
CA CYS A 2 -7.86 -25.25 -69.65
C CYS A 2 -6.76 -25.57 -68.64
N ILE A 3 -7.05 -25.18 -67.39
CA ILE A 3 -6.57 -25.74 -66.12
C ILE A 3 -5.31 -25.07 -65.55
N LEU A 4 -5.53 -24.16 -64.59
CA LEU A 4 -4.95 -24.16 -63.24
C LEU A 4 -5.32 -22.81 -62.58
N SER A 5 -6.55 -22.67 -62.08
CA SER A 5 -6.84 -22.75 -60.62
C SER A 5 -5.96 -21.75 -59.83
N PHE A 6 -6.42 -20.53 -59.57
CA PHE A 6 -7.40 -20.23 -58.53
C PHE A 6 -7.08 -20.90 -57.18
N LEU A 7 -5.83 -20.77 -56.69
CA LEU A 7 -5.54 -20.86 -55.26
C LEU A 7 -4.10 -20.37 -54.99
N GLN A 8 -3.95 -19.13 -54.53
CA GLN A 8 -2.98 -18.85 -53.48
C GLN A 8 -3.56 -17.71 -52.65
N LEU A 9 -4.38 -18.14 -51.69
CA LEU A 9 -4.92 -17.31 -50.64
C LEU A 9 -3.79 -16.52 -49.96
N ALA A 10 -4.06 -15.22 -49.83
CA ALA A 10 -3.80 -14.41 -48.65
C ALA A 10 -3.12 -15.15 -47.49
N TRP A 11 -1.81 -14.93 -47.31
CA TRP A 11 -1.15 -15.16 -46.04
C TRP A 11 -1.47 -13.99 -45.12
N LYS A 12 -2.69 -14.04 -44.58
CA LYS A 12 -3.22 -13.14 -43.58
C LYS A 12 -2.97 -13.75 -42.20
N ASP A 13 -2.32 -12.94 -41.35
CA ASP A 13 -2.35 -12.98 -39.89
C ASP A 13 -1.91 -14.29 -39.19
N GLY A 14 -0.65 -14.30 -38.75
CA GLY A 14 -0.11 -15.26 -37.80
C GLY A 14 0.76 -14.60 -36.74
N GLY A 15 0.39 -13.40 -36.28
CA GLY A 15 1.00 -12.80 -35.10
C GLY A 15 0.75 -13.69 -33.88
N ARG A 16 1.79 -14.36 -33.39
CA ARG A 16 1.76 -15.09 -32.12
C ARG A 16 1.35 -14.11 -31.02
N THR A 17 0.08 -14.14 -30.62
CA THR A 17 -0.35 -13.56 -29.35
C THR A 17 0.34 -14.37 -28.25
N GLY A 18 1.37 -13.78 -27.63
CA GLY A 18 2.14 -14.43 -26.57
C GLY A 18 1.20 -14.99 -25.50
N GLY A 19 1.32 -16.30 -25.26
CA GLY A 19 0.58 -16.98 -24.21
C GLY A 19 0.83 -16.29 -22.87
N GLY A 20 -0.23 -15.70 -22.31
CA GLY A 20 -0.20 -15.18 -20.96
C GLY A 20 0.06 -16.33 -19.99
N LYS A 21 1.15 -16.27 -19.23
CA LYS A 21 1.42 -17.24 -18.16
C LYS A 21 0.20 -17.30 -17.23
N GLU A 22 -0.37 -18.49 -17.05
CA GLU A 22 -1.48 -18.70 -16.11
C GLU A 22 -1.04 -18.25 -14.71
N LYS A 23 -1.77 -17.28 -14.14
CA LYS A 23 -1.49 -16.78 -12.79
C LYS A 23 -1.99 -17.80 -11.78
N LEU A 24 -1.11 -18.28 -10.90
CA LEU A 24 -1.49 -19.14 -9.78
C LEU A 24 -2.57 -18.44 -8.93
N PRO A 25 -3.64 -19.14 -8.51
CA PRO A 25 -4.70 -18.55 -7.72
C PRO A 25 -4.15 -18.08 -6.36
N ARG A 26 -4.21 -16.77 -6.11
CA ARG A 26 -3.72 -16.14 -4.88
C ARG A 26 -4.87 -15.63 -4.03
N TYR A 27 -4.86 -16.00 -2.75
CA TYR A 27 -5.80 -15.46 -1.78
C TYR A 27 -5.54 -13.98 -1.53
N HIS A 28 -6.58 -13.17 -1.75
CA HIS A 28 -6.61 -11.75 -1.41
C HIS A 28 -8.01 -11.41 -0.89
N LYS A 29 -8.11 -10.37 -0.08
CA LYS A 29 -9.37 -9.86 0.46
C LYS A 29 -9.45 -8.35 0.34
N SER A 30 -10.67 -7.86 0.17
CA SER A 30 -10.98 -6.45 0.33
C SER A 30 -10.98 -6.08 1.82
N VAL A 31 -10.28 -5.01 2.17
CA VAL A 31 -10.19 -4.53 3.56
C VAL A 31 -11.46 -3.80 4.01
N GLY A 32 -12.27 -3.31 3.06
CA GLY A 32 -13.44 -2.47 3.32
C GLY A 32 -13.08 -0.98 3.50
N LEU A 33 -14.03 -0.19 4.00
CA LEU A 33 -13.83 1.24 4.34
C LEU A 33 -13.41 2.14 3.15
N GLY A 34 -13.79 1.76 1.93
CA GLY A 34 -13.48 2.52 0.70
C GLY A 34 -12.04 2.39 0.19
N PHE A 35 -11.23 1.51 0.78
CA PHE A 35 -9.87 1.26 0.29
C PHE A 35 -9.84 0.21 -0.82
N LYS A 36 -9.14 0.53 -1.90
CA LYS A 36 -8.87 -0.41 -3.00
C LYS A 36 -7.69 -1.31 -2.65
N THR A 37 -7.76 -2.57 -3.05
CA THR A 37 -6.64 -3.50 -2.97
C THR A 37 -5.55 -3.09 -3.98
N PRO A 38 -4.27 -2.98 -3.59
CA PRO A 38 -3.20 -2.65 -4.51
C PRO A 38 -2.98 -3.81 -5.50
N ARG A 39 -2.60 -3.48 -6.74
CA ARG A 39 -2.36 -4.48 -7.80
C ARG A 39 -1.23 -5.43 -7.41
N GLU A 40 -0.23 -4.90 -6.73
CA GLU A 40 0.93 -5.62 -6.20
C GLU A 40 0.53 -6.68 -5.16
N ALA A 41 -0.62 -6.53 -4.47
CA ALA A 41 -1.12 -7.56 -3.57
C ALA A 41 -1.82 -8.71 -4.30
N ILE A 42 -2.44 -8.42 -5.44
CA ILE A 42 -3.18 -9.40 -6.27
C ILE A 42 -2.20 -10.21 -7.12
N ASP A 43 -1.27 -9.54 -7.80
CA ASP A 43 -0.32 -10.16 -8.73
C ASP A 43 1.03 -10.53 -8.08
N GLY A 44 1.29 -10.06 -6.86
CA GLY A 44 2.58 -10.28 -6.19
C GLY A 44 2.79 -11.72 -5.72
N THR A 45 4.05 -12.09 -5.52
CA THR A 45 4.46 -13.45 -5.07
C THR A 45 4.87 -13.51 -3.59
N TYR A 46 4.75 -12.41 -2.83
CA TYR A 46 5.20 -12.36 -1.44
C TYR A 46 4.28 -13.14 -0.49
N ILE A 47 4.82 -13.68 0.60
CA ILE A 47 4.05 -14.32 1.67
C ILE A 47 4.20 -13.50 2.95
N ASP A 48 3.08 -12.97 3.45
CA ASP A 48 3.03 -12.22 4.70
C ASP A 48 1.69 -12.42 5.43
N LYS A 49 1.74 -13.06 6.59
CA LYS A 49 0.56 -13.32 7.44
C LYS A 49 0.02 -12.05 8.10
N LYS A 50 0.84 -11.01 8.22
CA LYS A 50 0.50 -9.72 8.86
C LYS A 50 -0.11 -8.71 7.87
N CYS A 51 -0.06 -9.00 6.58
CA CYS A 51 -0.63 -8.14 5.53
C CYS A 51 -2.16 -8.01 5.68
N PRO A 52 -2.73 -6.80 5.53
CA PRO A 52 -4.18 -6.61 5.58
C PRO A 52 -4.92 -7.15 4.34
N PHE A 53 -4.24 -7.33 3.20
CA PHE A 53 -4.86 -7.77 1.94
C PHE A 53 -4.74 -9.28 1.70
N THR A 54 -3.60 -9.88 2.00
CA THR A 54 -3.34 -11.30 1.70
C THR A 54 -3.28 -12.16 2.97
N GLY A 55 -3.28 -11.54 4.14
CA GLY A 55 -3.19 -12.21 5.43
C GLY A 55 -4.51 -12.20 6.21
N ASN A 56 -4.52 -12.94 7.33
CA ASN A 56 -5.66 -12.96 8.26
C ASN A 56 -5.56 -11.85 9.32
N VAL A 57 -5.41 -10.59 8.88
CA VAL A 57 -5.48 -9.40 9.75
C VAL A 57 -6.70 -8.57 9.37
N SER A 58 -7.61 -8.35 10.31
CA SER A 58 -8.75 -7.44 10.16
C SER A 58 -8.34 -6.03 10.59
N ILE A 59 -8.71 -5.04 9.79
CA ILE A 59 -8.58 -3.63 10.17
C ILE A 59 -9.85 -3.23 10.92
N ARG A 60 -9.68 -2.68 12.13
CA ARG A 60 -10.78 -2.28 13.01
C ARG A 60 -10.34 -1.15 13.91
N GLY A 61 -11.26 -0.24 14.25
CA GLY A 61 -10.96 0.90 15.09
C GLY A 61 -10.51 2.11 14.27
N ARG A 62 -9.46 2.79 14.73
CA ARG A 62 -9.11 4.12 14.23
C ARG A 62 -8.29 4.05 12.93
N ILE A 63 -8.64 4.92 11.97
CA ILE A 63 -7.81 5.19 10.79
C ILE A 63 -7.09 6.52 11.01
N LEU A 64 -5.77 6.52 10.82
CA LEU A 64 -4.91 7.65 11.09
C LEU A 64 -4.02 7.93 9.89
N SER A 65 -3.69 9.20 9.66
CA SER A 65 -2.78 9.67 8.61
C SER A 65 -1.49 10.21 9.24
N GLY A 66 -0.33 9.84 8.70
CA GLY A 66 0.94 10.33 9.22
C GLY A 66 2.05 10.30 8.19
N VAL A 67 3.17 10.95 8.51
CA VAL A 67 4.33 11.00 7.63
C VAL A 67 5.34 9.92 8.01
N VAL A 68 5.88 9.22 7.02
CA VAL A 68 6.92 8.21 7.24
C VAL A 68 8.23 8.89 7.63
N THR A 69 8.74 8.59 8.83
CA THR A 69 10.00 9.17 9.34
C THR A 69 11.18 8.23 9.17
N LYS A 70 11.01 6.94 9.47
CA LYS A 70 12.09 5.95 9.41
C LYS A 70 11.59 4.64 8.79
N MET A 71 12.42 4.07 7.92
CA MET A 71 12.20 2.76 7.27
C MET A 71 13.40 1.83 7.48
N LYS A 72 13.88 1.70 8.72
CA LYS A 72 15.08 0.90 9.03
C LYS A 72 14.78 -0.57 9.35
N MET A 73 13.53 -0.89 9.69
CA MET A 73 13.14 -2.23 10.12
C MET A 73 12.53 -3.01 8.97
N GLN A 74 12.69 -4.33 9.00
CA GLN A 74 12.05 -5.21 8.02
C GLN A 74 10.52 -5.13 8.15
N ARG A 75 9.86 -4.74 7.04
CA ARG A 75 8.39 -4.67 6.93
C ARG A 75 7.70 -3.84 8.01
N THR A 76 8.40 -2.91 8.65
CA THR A 76 7.84 -2.01 9.67
C THR A 76 8.39 -0.61 9.46
N ILE A 77 7.51 0.38 9.51
CA ILE A 77 7.85 1.80 9.37
C ILE A 77 7.46 2.56 10.63
N VAL A 78 8.19 3.63 10.91
CA VAL A 78 7.84 4.57 11.98
C VAL A 78 7.19 5.78 11.34
N ILE A 79 5.92 5.99 11.66
CA ILE A 79 5.17 7.17 11.26
C ILE A 79 5.21 8.21 12.37
N ARG A 80 5.24 9.48 11.98
CA ARG A 80 5.09 10.61 12.87
C ARG A 80 3.75 11.28 12.58
N ARG A 81 2.98 11.51 13.64
CA ARG A 81 1.78 12.34 13.60
C ARG A 81 2.03 13.60 14.41
N ASP A 82 1.99 14.72 13.73
CA ASP A 82 2.09 16.04 14.33
C ASP A 82 0.68 16.58 14.60
N TYR A 83 0.42 17.10 15.80
CA TYR A 83 -0.85 17.69 16.19
C TYR A 83 -0.62 18.92 17.08
N LEU A 84 -1.60 19.82 17.09
CA LEU A 84 -1.59 21.01 17.94
C LEU A 84 -2.32 20.68 19.25
N HIS A 85 -1.66 20.89 20.38
CA HIS A 85 -2.26 20.76 21.69
C HIS A 85 -2.60 22.15 22.24
N TYR A 86 -3.83 22.33 22.72
CA TYR A 86 -4.30 23.62 23.25
C TYR A 86 -4.01 23.74 24.75
N ILE A 87 -3.36 24.83 25.16
CA ILE A 87 -3.09 25.12 26.58
C ILE A 87 -4.12 26.13 27.07
N ARG A 88 -5.08 25.66 27.87
CA ARG A 88 -6.21 26.46 28.39
C ARG A 88 -5.78 27.67 29.23
N LYS A 89 -4.68 27.58 29.99
CA LYS A 89 -4.18 28.68 30.83
C LYS A 89 -3.73 29.89 30.00
N TYR A 90 -3.10 29.65 28.84
CA TYR A 90 -2.48 30.71 28.04
C TYR A 90 -3.21 30.99 26.73
N ASN A 91 -4.30 30.28 26.44
CA ASN A 91 -5.03 30.33 25.17
C ASN A 91 -4.13 30.20 23.93
N ARG A 92 -3.08 29.38 24.01
CA ARG A 92 -2.08 29.16 22.95
C ARG A 92 -1.98 27.68 22.58
N PHE A 93 -1.58 27.40 21.35
CA PHE A 93 -1.31 26.05 20.86
C PHE A 93 0.19 25.73 20.89
N GLU A 94 0.53 24.52 21.33
CA GLU A 94 1.88 23.96 21.21
C GLU A 94 1.91 22.84 20.16
N LYS A 95 3.04 22.70 19.47
CA LYS A 95 3.25 21.61 18.50
C LYS A 95 3.73 20.37 19.25
N ARG A 96 2.94 19.30 19.23
CA ARG A 96 3.32 17.98 19.75
C ARG A 96 3.35 16.96 18.63
N HIS A 97 4.09 15.88 18.86
CA HIS A 97 4.14 14.76 17.93
C HIS A 97 4.08 13.44 18.67
N LYS A 98 3.54 12.41 18.00
CA LYS A 98 3.58 11.03 18.45
C LYS A 98 4.16 10.16 17.34
N ASN A 99 5.10 9.30 17.73
CA ASN A 99 5.67 8.30 16.84
C ASN A 99 4.90 6.99 17.02
N MET A 100 4.57 6.34 15.93
CA MET A 100 3.90 5.04 15.94
C MET A 100 4.61 4.08 15.00
N SER A 101 4.77 2.84 15.45
CA SER A 101 5.31 1.75 14.64
C SER A 101 4.17 1.05 13.90
N VAL A 102 4.33 0.91 12.59
CA VAL A 102 3.29 0.43 11.69
C VAL A 102 3.86 -0.69 10.82
N HIS A 103 3.10 -1.77 10.68
CA HIS A 103 3.46 -2.84 9.76
C HIS A 103 3.26 -2.38 8.31
N LEU A 104 4.31 -2.51 7.51
CA LEU A 104 4.29 -2.24 6.08
C LEU A 104 4.18 -3.56 5.33
N SER A 105 3.09 -3.72 4.60
CA SER A 105 2.92 -4.87 3.73
C SER A 105 3.91 -4.81 2.54
N PRO A 106 4.48 -5.95 2.12
CA PRO A 106 5.34 -6.01 0.93
C PRO A 106 4.65 -5.62 -0.39
N ALA A 107 3.33 -5.43 -0.40
CA ALA A 107 2.61 -4.83 -1.53
C ALA A 107 3.06 -3.39 -1.80
N PHE A 108 3.46 -2.65 -0.76
CA PHE A 108 3.90 -1.27 -0.88
C PHE A 108 5.43 -1.21 -0.90
N ARG A 109 6.02 -1.42 -2.08
CA ARG A 109 7.48 -1.33 -2.27
C ARG A 109 7.97 0.10 -2.49
N ASP A 110 7.10 0.94 -3.05
CA ASP A 110 7.42 2.31 -3.45
C ASP A 110 7.39 3.34 -2.30
N VAL A 111 7.41 2.89 -1.05
CA VAL A 111 7.33 3.81 0.10
C VAL A 111 8.71 4.41 0.36
N GLN A 112 8.74 5.73 0.49
CA GLN A 112 9.93 6.48 0.85
C GLN A 112 9.73 7.28 2.13
N VAL A 113 10.84 7.76 2.69
CA VAL A 113 10.80 8.67 3.84
C VAL A 113 10.21 10.01 3.40
N GLY A 114 9.20 10.49 4.13
CA GLY A 114 8.46 11.71 3.79
C GLY A 114 7.09 11.47 3.17
N ASP A 115 6.76 10.23 2.78
CA ASP A 115 5.43 9.91 2.25
C ASP A 115 4.34 10.04 3.31
N ILE A 116 3.13 10.37 2.85
CA ILE A 116 1.94 10.42 3.70
C ILE A 116 1.26 9.05 3.60
N VAL A 117 1.17 8.36 4.74
CA VAL A 117 0.55 7.04 4.82
C VAL A 117 -0.73 7.10 5.64
N ILE A 118 -1.76 6.42 5.15
CA ILE A 118 -2.99 6.14 5.88
C ILE A 118 -2.85 4.75 6.50
N VAL A 119 -2.99 4.70 7.81
CA VAL A 119 -2.82 3.51 8.63
C VAL A 119 -4.11 3.17 9.34
N GLY A 120 -4.41 1.88 9.45
CA GLY A 120 -5.55 1.36 10.19
C GLY A 120 -5.10 0.63 11.44
N GLU A 121 -5.82 0.82 12.53
CA GLU A 121 -5.69 0.00 13.73
C GLU A 121 -6.06 -1.46 13.43
N CYS A 122 -5.34 -2.37 14.09
CA CYS A 122 -5.54 -3.80 13.94
C CYS A 122 -5.30 -4.51 15.27
N ARG A 123 -5.42 -5.84 15.28
CA ARG A 123 -4.99 -6.62 16.45
C ARG A 123 -3.49 -6.37 16.70
N PRO A 124 -3.02 -6.42 17.95
CA PRO A 124 -1.59 -6.30 18.23
C PRO A 124 -0.77 -7.32 17.43
N LEU A 125 0.18 -6.86 16.63
CA LEU A 125 1.10 -7.72 15.84
C LEU A 125 2.43 -7.95 16.55
N SER A 126 2.81 -7.02 17.43
CA SER A 126 4.00 -7.04 18.26
C SER A 126 3.77 -6.11 19.46
N LYS A 127 4.79 -5.92 20.32
CA LYS A 127 4.74 -5.04 21.49
C LYS A 127 4.33 -3.62 21.12
N THR A 128 4.91 -3.07 20.05
CA THR A 128 4.71 -1.68 19.60
C THR A 128 3.86 -1.58 18.33
N VAL A 129 3.82 -2.63 17.50
CA VAL A 129 3.12 -2.61 16.22
C VAL A 129 1.67 -3.02 16.40
N ARG A 130 0.77 -2.03 16.32
CA ARG A 130 -0.69 -2.19 16.43
C ARG A 130 -1.45 -1.60 15.24
N PHE A 131 -0.72 -1.08 14.26
CA PHE A 131 -1.25 -0.42 13.07
C PHE A 131 -0.68 -1.05 11.81
N ASN A 132 -1.48 -1.07 10.75
CA ASN A 132 -1.09 -1.52 9.41
C ASN A 132 -1.28 -0.39 8.38
N VAL A 133 -0.39 -0.34 7.38
CA VAL A 133 -0.54 0.59 6.24
C VAL A 133 -1.66 0.12 5.32
N LEU A 134 -2.56 1.03 4.94
CA LEU A 134 -3.68 0.79 4.02
C LEU A 134 -3.49 1.48 2.67
N LYS A 135 -3.01 2.72 2.69
CA LYS A 135 -2.80 3.54 1.49
C LYS A 135 -1.54 4.38 1.67
N VAL A 136 -0.78 4.50 0.60
CA VAL A 136 0.37 5.39 0.50
C VAL A 136 0.02 6.52 -0.46
N THR A 137 0.27 7.75 -0.04
CA THR A 137 0.16 8.95 -0.87
C THR A 137 1.57 9.51 -1.04
N LYS A 138 2.11 9.43 -2.26
CA LYS A 138 3.46 9.90 -2.57
C LYS A 138 3.52 11.42 -2.37
N ALA A 139 4.48 11.90 -1.57
CA ALA A 139 4.67 13.33 -1.32
C ALA A 139 5.88 13.86 -2.09
N ALA A 140 5.79 15.08 -2.64
CA ALA A 140 6.80 15.64 -3.54
C ALA A 140 8.08 16.18 -2.85
N GLY A 141 8.36 15.83 -1.60
CA GLY A 141 9.62 16.26 -0.97
C GLY A 141 9.82 15.89 0.50
N ALA A 142 11.05 15.55 0.84
CA ALA A 142 11.52 15.18 2.18
C ALA A 142 11.81 16.40 3.09
N LYS A 143 10.99 17.46 3.02
CA LYS A 143 11.12 18.57 3.98
C LYS A 143 10.45 18.17 5.29
N LYS A 144 11.10 18.47 6.42
CA LYS A 144 10.49 18.35 7.77
C LYS A 144 9.39 19.41 7.91
N GLN A 145 8.29 19.23 7.21
CA GLN A 145 7.17 20.14 7.22
C GLN A 145 6.13 19.65 8.22
N PHE A 146 5.68 20.56 9.08
CA PHE A 146 4.53 20.30 9.94
C PHE A 146 3.28 20.25 9.07
N GLN A 147 2.76 19.05 8.85
CA GLN A 147 1.47 18.83 8.20
C GLN A 147 0.45 18.56 9.29
N LYS A 148 -0.56 19.43 9.41
CA LYS A 148 -1.64 19.25 10.38
C LYS A 148 -2.56 18.16 9.85
N PHE A 149 -2.63 17.04 10.57
CA PHE A 149 -3.57 15.94 10.32
C PHE A 149 -4.64 15.86 11.42
#